data_AF-A0A4Z0BK98-F1
#
_entry.id   AF-A0A4Z0BK98-F1
#
_cell.length_a   1.000
_cell.length_b   1.000
_cell.length_c   1.000
_cell.angle_alpha   90.00
_cell.angle_beta   90.00
_cell.angle_gamma   90.00
#
_symmetry.space_group_name_H-M   'P 1'
#
loop_
_entity.id
_entity.type
_entity.pdbx_description
1 polymer ?
#
loop_
_entity_poly.entity_id
_entity_poly.type
_entity_poly.pdbx_seq_one_letter_code
_entity_poly.pdbx_strand_id
1 'polypeptide(L)'
;MPAPAPAPAPQAAPSGSAPDIAVASNSKRWLQAGSPNDAYFVEDNRWGANGVTEGVSASQYEQYTGRSTQVGANGEVAFRTKWRWPQGVNEVKGYPAVLYGRKPGYASSNNLMGGNPIELPDGAVSQVAPAGATPGTILPLQMPVQSLKAKYAFKHNAAPTGQGQLAFDIWLQSTPDQGHGFTAASITHEIMIPLSNWGNYGGHNVPGGRNPGWFDHTATIGGKTYHVYATKGSDGCLRYDFGGLNGAHGKSGWKMIAFVPAVLPADPGEIDLAAIINYVATRTDRCGERWALGREYVTSIELGVEPVVGTGDITVYDFKVSGAR
;
A
#
# COMPACT_ATOMS: atom_id res chain seq x y z
N MET A 1 18.43 -34.77 16.35
CA MET A 1 17.82 -33.43 16.31
C MET A 1 18.25 -32.78 15.00
N PRO A 2 17.33 -32.19 14.21
CA PRO A 2 17.72 -31.44 13.01
C PRO A 2 18.59 -30.24 13.39
N ALA A 3 19.60 -29.94 12.58
CA ALA A 3 20.46 -28.79 12.79
C ALA A 3 19.65 -27.48 12.64
N PRO A 4 19.89 -26.45 13.47
CA PRO A 4 19.24 -25.16 13.33
C PRO A 4 19.55 -24.56 11.94
N ALA A 5 18.53 -23.97 11.31
CA ALA A 5 18.68 -23.29 10.05
C ALA A 5 19.72 -22.14 10.18
N PRO A 6 20.55 -21.89 9.16
CA PRO A 6 21.49 -20.78 9.18
C PRO A 6 20.78 -19.45 9.43
N ALA A 7 21.41 -18.57 10.22
CA ALA A 7 20.91 -17.21 10.38
C ALA A 7 20.91 -16.48 9.01
N PRO A 8 19.88 -15.68 8.70
CA PRO A 8 19.86 -14.88 7.48
C PRO A 8 21.08 -13.95 7.42
N ALA A 9 21.64 -13.77 6.22
CA ALA A 9 22.71 -12.80 6.02
C ALA A 9 22.22 -11.38 6.37
N PRO A 10 23.09 -10.51 6.96
CA PRO A 10 22.75 -9.13 7.24
C PRO A 10 22.28 -8.42 5.96
N GLN A 11 21.14 -7.75 6.05
CA GLN A 11 20.61 -6.93 4.97
C GLN A 11 21.51 -5.70 4.78
N ALA A 12 21.90 -5.41 3.54
CA ALA A 12 22.72 -4.22 3.25
C ALA A 12 21.98 -2.96 3.70
N ALA A 13 22.67 -2.06 4.40
CA ALA A 13 22.13 -0.76 4.77
C ALA A 13 21.71 0.03 3.52
N PRO A 14 20.62 0.80 3.55
CA PRO A 14 20.22 1.66 2.44
C PRO A 14 21.37 2.59 2.08
N SER A 15 21.76 2.60 0.81
CA SER A 15 23.04 3.16 0.36
C SER A 15 23.00 4.66 0.01
N GLY A 16 21.98 5.41 0.46
CA GLY A 16 21.82 6.81 0.08
C GLY A 16 21.02 7.65 1.07
N SER A 17 21.33 8.94 1.12
CA SER A 17 20.47 9.93 1.78
C SER A 17 19.18 10.13 1.00
N ALA A 18 18.06 10.33 1.69
CA ALA A 18 16.80 10.71 1.05
C ALA A 18 17.00 11.94 0.12
N PRO A 19 16.57 11.87 -1.16
CA PRO A 19 16.69 13.00 -2.08
C PRO A 19 15.75 14.14 -1.66
N ASP A 20 16.12 15.37 -2.00
CA ASP A 20 15.19 16.50 -1.90
C ASP A 20 14.18 16.43 -3.05
N ILE A 21 12.90 16.43 -2.71
CA ILE A 21 11.78 16.29 -3.64
C ILE A 21 10.83 17.44 -3.38
N ALA A 22 10.58 18.24 -4.41
CA ALA A 22 9.54 19.27 -4.37
C ALA A 22 8.15 18.61 -4.32
N VAL A 23 7.24 19.18 -3.52
CA VAL A 23 5.87 18.70 -3.39
C VAL A 23 4.88 19.77 -3.83
N ALA A 24 3.77 19.35 -4.44
CA ALA A 24 2.67 20.21 -4.86
C ALA A 24 1.33 19.48 -4.68
N SER A 25 0.21 20.22 -4.80
CA SER A 25 -1.12 19.63 -4.76
C SER A 25 -1.37 18.95 -6.10
N ASN A 26 -1.54 17.62 -6.09
CA ASN A 26 -1.61 16.80 -7.29
C ASN A 26 -2.89 15.96 -7.34
N SER A 27 -3.96 16.38 -6.66
CA SER A 27 -5.25 15.65 -6.57
C SER A 27 -5.93 15.31 -7.90
N LYS A 28 -5.47 15.88 -9.02
CA LYS A 28 -6.03 15.70 -10.36
C LYS A 28 -5.03 15.15 -11.38
N ARG A 29 -3.94 14.53 -10.92
CA ARG A 29 -2.95 13.90 -11.80
C ARG A 29 -2.20 12.78 -11.09
N TRP A 30 -1.76 11.80 -11.87
CA TRP A 30 -0.77 10.83 -11.45
C TRP A 30 0.62 11.32 -11.82
N LEU A 31 1.61 10.99 -11.00
CA LEU A 31 2.99 11.36 -11.24
C LEU A 31 3.82 10.13 -11.58
N GLN A 32 4.34 10.00 -12.81
CA GLN A 32 5.18 8.86 -13.19
C GLN A 32 6.61 8.98 -12.66
N ALA A 33 7.01 8.07 -11.78
CA ALA A 33 8.39 7.88 -11.36
C ALA A 33 9.03 6.66 -12.06
N GLY A 34 10.35 6.59 -12.09
CA GLY A 34 11.09 5.48 -12.70
C GLY A 34 11.30 5.64 -14.21
N SER A 35 11.72 4.55 -14.84
CA SER A 35 12.02 4.51 -16.28
C SER A 35 10.76 4.18 -17.10
N PRO A 36 10.68 4.54 -18.39
CA PRO A 36 9.49 4.25 -19.22
C PRO A 36 9.08 2.78 -19.31
N ASN A 37 10.01 1.84 -19.06
CA ASN A 37 9.76 0.39 -19.10
C ASN A 37 9.81 -0.26 -17.69
N ASP A 38 9.85 0.53 -16.63
CA ASP A 38 9.91 0.10 -15.24
C ASP A 38 9.48 1.29 -14.37
N ALA A 39 8.20 1.60 -14.47
CA ALA A 39 7.60 2.80 -13.93
C ALA A 39 6.72 2.52 -12.73
N TYR A 40 6.52 3.58 -11.96
CA TYR A 40 5.64 3.67 -10.82
C TYR A 40 4.76 4.90 -10.98
N PHE A 41 3.58 4.91 -10.38
CA PHE A 41 2.73 6.10 -10.34
C PHE A 41 2.54 6.57 -8.91
N VAL A 42 2.77 7.86 -8.65
CA VAL A 42 2.50 8.47 -7.35
C VAL A 42 1.14 9.15 -7.40
N GLU A 43 0.25 8.80 -6.48
CA GLU A 43 -1.09 9.36 -6.31
C GLU A 43 -1.12 10.33 -5.13
N ASP A 44 -1.83 11.43 -5.28
CA ASP A 44 -2.26 12.29 -4.17
C ASP A 44 -3.67 11.89 -3.73
N ASN A 45 -3.83 10.65 -3.24
CA ASN A 45 -5.14 10.09 -2.93
C ASN A 45 -5.72 10.72 -1.65
N ARG A 46 -6.95 11.22 -1.73
CA ARG A 46 -7.66 11.95 -0.67
C ARG A 46 -9.10 11.43 -0.49
N TRP A 47 -9.29 10.12 -0.61
CA TRP A 47 -10.62 9.50 -0.62
C TRP A 47 -11.49 9.85 0.60
N GLY A 48 -10.87 10.08 1.77
CA GLY A 48 -11.54 10.43 3.03
C GLY A 48 -11.69 11.94 3.28
N ALA A 49 -11.50 12.79 2.26
CA ALA A 49 -11.61 14.24 2.38
C ALA A 49 -13.04 14.77 2.45
N ASN A 50 -14.06 13.91 2.28
CA ASN A 50 -15.45 14.35 2.25
C ASN A 50 -15.83 15.14 3.51
N GLY A 51 -16.46 16.30 3.33
CA GLY A 51 -16.83 17.20 4.43
C GLY A 51 -15.69 18.08 4.97
N VAL A 52 -14.46 17.96 4.46
CA VAL A 52 -13.33 18.83 4.83
C VAL A 52 -12.83 19.56 3.58
N THR A 53 -12.68 20.89 3.66
CA THR A 53 -12.20 21.68 2.52
C THR A 53 -10.67 21.77 2.51
N GLU A 54 -10.07 21.80 1.33
CA GLU A 54 -8.64 22.07 1.17
C GLU A 54 -8.37 23.56 1.42
N GLY A 55 -7.27 23.87 2.12
CA GLY A 55 -6.86 25.24 2.40
C GLY A 55 -5.99 25.34 3.64
N VAL A 56 -5.45 26.54 3.88
CA VAL A 56 -4.42 26.79 4.91
C VAL A 56 -4.99 27.04 6.30
N SER A 57 -6.31 27.15 6.45
CA SER A 57 -6.94 27.39 7.75
C SER A 57 -6.90 26.14 8.64
N ALA A 58 -6.92 26.31 9.96
CA ALA A 58 -6.85 25.21 10.92
C ALA A 58 -7.96 24.13 10.77
N SER A 59 -9.13 24.52 10.25
CA SER A 59 -10.27 23.62 9.95
C SER A 59 -10.21 22.97 8.57
N GLN A 60 -9.23 23.36 7.76
CA GLN A 60 -9.03 22.88 6.40
C GLN A 60 -7.85 21.92 6.35
N TYR A 61 -7.75 21.13 5.28
CA TYR A 61 -6.62 20.23 5.08
C TYR A 61 -5.65 20.75 4.01
N GLU A 62 -4.40 20.29 4.10
CA GLU A 62 -3.40 20.40 3.05
C GLU A 62 -2.82 19.01 2.80
N GLN A 63 -2.67 18.62 1.55
CA GLN A 63 -1.95 17.40 1.18
C GLN A 63 -1.18 17.65 -0.11
N TYR A 64 0.06 17.20 -0.13
CA TYR A 64 0.97 17.40 -1.24
C TYR A 64 1.74 16.12 -1.51
N THR A 65 2.03 15.88 -2.79
CA THR A 65 2.91 14.79 -3.23
C THR A 65 3.93 15.31 -4.23
N GLY A 66 5.03 14.58 -4.35
CA GLY A 66 6.09 14.82 -5.33
C GLY A 66 6.82 13.53 -5.64
N ARG A 67 7.49 13.50 -6.78
CA ARG A 67 8.35 12.38 -7.22
C ARG A 67 9.76 12.86 -7.48
N SER A 68 10.74 11.99 -7.28
CA SER A 68 12.08 12.19 -7.84
C SER A 68 12.05 11.96 -9.36
N THR A 69 12.75 12.80 -10.11
CA THR A 69 13.05 12.55 -11.54
C THR A 69 14.33 11.72 -11.71
N GLN A 70 15.11 11.54 -10.65
CA GLN A 70 16.26 10.65 -10.62
C GLN A 70 15.80 9.23 -10.31
N VAL A 71 16.40 8.26 -11.01
CA VAL A 71 16.19 6.83 -10.83
C VAL A 71 17.47 6.20 -10.29
N GLY A 72 17.35 5.33 -9.29
CA GLY A 72 18.47 4.58 -8.73
C GLY A 72 19.09 3.63 -9.75
N ALA A 73 20.31 3.15 -9.45
CA ALA A 73 21.08 2.31 -10.36
C ALA A 73 20.37 1.00 -10.76
N ASN A 74 19.42 0.51 -9.95
CA ASN A 74 18.64 -0.70 -10.21
C ASN A 74 17.15 -0.41 -10.46
N GLY A 75 16.82 0.83 -10.85
CA GLY A 75 15.44 1.25 -11.10
C GLY A 75 14.70 1.69 -9.85
N GLU A 76 15.38 1.98 -8.74
CA GLU A 76 14.74 2.45 -7.52
C GLU A 76 14.15 3.86 -7.71
N VAL A 77 12.97 4.08 -7.13
CA VAL A 77 12.27 5.37 -7.18
C VAL A 77 12.18 6.01 -5.80
N ALA A 78 11.84 7.30 -5.78
CA ALA A 78 11.58 8.04 -4.56
C ALA A 78 10.38 8.97 -4.74
N PHE A 79 9.60 9.14 -3.67
CA PHE A 79 8.48 10.06 -3.60
C PHE A 79 8.42 10.72 -2.22
N ARG A 80 7.77 11.86 -2.15
CA ARG A 80 7.55 12.59 -0.90
C ARG A 80 6.07 12.93 -0.77
N THR A 81 5.56 12.84 0.45
CA THR A 81 4.25 13.38 0.79
C THR A 81 4.33 14.24 2.03
N LYS A 82 3.56 15.33 2.02
CA LYS A 82 3.42 16.28 3.12
C LYS A 82 1.94 16.52 3.35
N TRP A 83 1.52 16.56 4.61
CA TRP A 83 0.11 16.70 4.95
C TRP A 83 -0.12 17.56 6.19
N ARG A 84 -1.34 18.10 6.27
CA ARG A 84 -2.00 18.62 7.45
C ARG A 84 -3.48 18.27 7.37
N TRP A 85 -3.96 17.45 8.31
CA TRP A 85 -5.36 17.09 8.43
C TRP A 85 -5.91 17.63 9.77
N PRO A 86 -7.06 18.33 9.77
CA PRO A 86 -7.65 18.88 10.99
C PRO A 86 -8.10 17.76 11.94
N GLN A 87 -8.18 18.09 13.23
CA GLN A 87 -8.75 17.18 14.24
C GLN A 87 -10.28 17.06 14.09
N GLY A 88 -10.86 16.01 14.66
CA GLY A 88 -12.32 15.88 14.84
C GLY A 88 -12.96 14.63 14.23
N VAL A 89 -12.17 13.76 13.58
CA VAL A 89 -12.66 12.53 12.94
C VAL A 89 -11.61 11.43 13.07
N ASN A 90 -12.05 10.20 13.39
CA ASN A 90 -11.18 9.04 13.64
C ASN A 90 -10.98 8.14 12.40
N GLU A 91 -11.32 8.65 11.22
CA GLU A 91 -11.23 7.92 9.96
C GLU A 91 -9.98 8.31 9.16
N VAL A 92 -9.45 7.39 8.37
CA VAL A 92 -8.37 7.68 7.41
C VAL A 92 -8.84 8.72 6.39
N LYS A 93 -7.98 9.66 6.04
CA LYS A 93 -8.31 10.82 5.18
C LYS A 93 -7.91 10.65 3.74
N GLY A 94 -6.98 9.75 3.47
CA GLY A 94 -6.41 9.54 2.17
C GLY A 94 -5.32 8.48 2.23
N TYR A 95 -4.71 8.24 1.09
CA TYR A 95 -3.58 7.33 0.98
C TYR A 95 -2.61 7.80 -0.11
N PRO A 96 -1.93 8.96 0.06
CA PRO A 96 -0.89 9.36 -0.88
C PRO A 96 0.20 8.28 -0.91
N ALA A 97 0.38 7.70 -2.09
CA ALA A 97 1.14 6.47 -2.25
C ALA A 97 1.86 6.41 -3.59
N VAL A 98 2.94 5.62 -3.63
CA VAL A 98 3.52 5.12 -4.87
C VAL A 98 2.90 3.76 -5.18
N LEU A 99 2.49 3.57 -6.44
CA LEU A 99 1.86 2.37 -6.97
C LEU A 99 2.81 1.66 -7.94
N TYR A 100 2.86 0.34 -7.82
CA TYR A 100 3.38 -0.59 -8.83
C TYR A 100 2.28 -1.60 -9.21
N GLY A 101 2.01 -1.76 -10.50
CA GLY A 101 1.00 -2.70 -11.00
C GLY A 101 -0.29 -2.04 -11.46
N ARG A 102 -1.42 -2.66 -11.10
CA ARG A 102 -2.77 -2.41 -11.60
C ARG A 102 -3.71 -2.16 -10.43
N LYS A 103 -3.87 -0.91 -10.02
CA LYS A 103 -4.78 -0.55 -8.91
C LYS A 103 -6.24 -0.90 -9.29
N PRO A 104 -6.98 -1.68 -8.48
CA PRO A 104 -8.34 -2.05 -8.80
C PRO A 104 -9.25 -0.85 -9.09
N GLY A 105 -10.04 -0.91 -10.17
CA GLY A 105 -10.98 0.15 -10.53
C GLY A 105 -10.41 1.29 -11.35
N TYR A 106 -9.09 1.33 -11.58
CA TYR A 106 -8.43 2.42 -12.32
C TYR A 106 -8.12 2.08 -13.79
N ALA A 107 -8.60 0.94 -14.30
CA ALA A 107 -8.51 0.63 -15.72
C ALA A 107 -9.27 1.68 -16.55
N SER A 108 -8.69 2.07 -17.68
CA SER A 108 -9.31 2.96 -18.63
C SER A 108 -8.96 2.57 -20.06
N SER A 109 -9.91 2.74 -20.99
CA SER A 109 -9.67 2.55 -22.42
C SER A 109 -8.92 3.72 -23.06
N ASN A 110 -8.79 4.85 -22.36
CA ASN A 110 -8.04 6.03 -22.82
C ASN A 110 -6.71 6.16 -22.06
N ASN A 111 -6.04 7.31 -22.20
CA ASN A 111 -4.76 7.63 -21.55
C ASN A 111 -4.88 8.23 -20.13
N LEU A 112 -6.07 8.21 -19.54
CA LEU A 112 -6.35 8.73 -18.19
C LEU A 112 -6.50 7.56 -17.21
N MET A 113 -5.77 7.61 -16.10
CA MET A 113 -5.88 6.61 -15.03
C MET A 113 -6.92 7.06 -14.00
N GLY A 114 -8.03 6.32 -13.90
CA GLY A 114 -9.17 6.72 -13.06
C GLY A 114 -9.73 8.11 -13.42
N GLY A 115 -9.64 8.50 -14.70
CA GLY A 115 -10.06 9.82 -15.18
C GLY A 115 -9.04 10.95 -15.02
N ASN A 116 -7.86 10.68 -14.44
CA ASN A 116 -6.81 11.67 -14.26
C ASN A 116 -5.64 11.47 -15.25
N PRO A 117 -5.02 12.54 -15.77
CA PRO A 117 -3.82 12.44 -16.61
C PRO A 117 -2.63 11.88 -15.82
N ILE A 118 -1.72 11.23 -16.54
CA ILE A 118 -0.42 10.77 -16.02
C ILE A 118 0.64 11.75 -16.50
N GLU A 119 1.29 12.45 -15.59
CA GLU A 119 2.40 13.35 -15.87
C GLU A 119 3.73 12.60 -15.89
N LEU A 120 4.49 12.75 -16.97
CA LEU A 120 5.79 12.12 -17.22
C LEU A 120 6.92 12.91 -16.55
N PRO A 121 8.11 12.30 -16.30
CA PRO A 121 9.24 12.98 -15.65
C PRO A 121 9.68 14.31 -16.28
N ASP A 122 9.42 14.52 -17.56
CA ASP A 122 9.71 15.76 -18.31
C ASP A 122 8.60 16.82 -18.21
N GLY A 123 7.50 16.53 -17.49
CA GLY A 123 6.34 17.39 -17.31
C GLY A 123 5.26 17.22 -18.40
N ALA A 124 5.49 16.40 -19.42
CA ALA A 124 4.48 16.11 -20.43
C ALA A 124 3.37 15.20 -19.88
N VAL A 125 2.23 15.15 -20.57
CA VAL A 125 1.14 14.21 -20.25
C VAL A 125 1.26 12.97 -21.13
N SER A 126 1.24 11.79 -20.52
CA SER A 126 1.25 10.50 -21.22
C SER A 126 0.12 10.41 -22.23
N GLN A 127 0.44 9.92 -23.43
CA GLN A 127 -0.54 9.62 -24.49
C GLN A 127 -0.79 8.12 -24.64
N VAL A 128 -0.26 7.29 -23.73
CA VAL A 128 -0.38 5.82 -23.79
C VAL A 128 -1.79 5.40 -23.38
N ALA A 129 -2.43 4.61 -24.24
CA ALA A 129 -3.71 3.95 -23.98
C ALA A 129 -3.63 2.45 -24.36
N PRO A 130 -4.34 1.54 -23.65
CA PRO A 130 -5.13 1.80 -22.45
C PRO A 130 -4.27 2.14 -21.23
N ALA A 131 -4.84 2.92 -20.30
CA ALA A 131 -4.21 3.25 -19.02
C ALA A 131 -4.72 2.35 -17.88
N GLY A 132 -4.01 2.36 -16.75
CA GLY A 132 -4.38 1.64 -15.53
C GLY A 132 -3.28 0.75 -14.97
N ALA A 133 -2.34 0.31 -15.81
CA ALA A 133 -1.16 -0.44 -15.41
C ALA A 133 0.09 0.45 -15.42
N THR A 134 0.97 0.30 -14.43
CA THR A 134 2.29 0.95 -14.49
C THR A 134 3.14 0.31 -15.59
N PRO A 135 3.82 1.11 -16.45
CA PRO A 135 4.68 0.58 -17.51
C PRO A 135 5.73 -0.40 -16.97
N GLY A 136 5.88 -1.54 -17.64
CA GLY A 136 6.87 -2.55 -17.26
C GLY A 136 6.50 -3.46 -16.09
N THR A 137 5.31 -3.32 -15.51
CA THR A 137 4.93 -4.13 -14.35
C THR A 137 4.92 -5.64 -14.65
N ILE A 138 5.39 -6.43 -13.68
CA ILE A 138 5.22 -7.90 -13.69
C ILE A 138 3.83 -8.34 -13.24
N LEU A 139 3.00 -7.43 -12.70
CA LEU A 139 1.66 -7.73 -12.19
C LEU A 139 0.60 -7.76 -13.31
N PRO A 140 -0.41 -8.65 -13.23
CA PRO A 140 -0.74 -9.51 -12.08
C PRO A 140 0.12 -10.78 -11.99
N LEU A 141 0.29 -11.29 -10.77
CA LEU A 141 0.89 -12.60 -10.48
C LEU A 141 -0.15 -13.50 -9.80
N GLN A 142 -0.35 -14.71 -10.29
CA GLN A 142 -1.26 -15.67 -9.67
C GLN A 142 -0.62 -16.31 -8.43
N MET A 143 -1.41 -16.52 -7.38
CA MET A 143 -0.99 -17.32 -6.23
C MET A 143 -0.89 -18.82 -6.59
N PRO A 144 0.05 -19.58 -5.97
CA PRO A 144 1.09 -19.11 -5.07
C PRO A 144 2.16 -18.29 -5.82
N VAL A 145 2.58 -17.17 -5.23
CA VAL A 145 3.56 -16.27 -5.82
C VAL A 145 4.96 -16.83 -5.59
N GLN A 146 5.72 -17.09 -6.66
CA GLN A 146 7.05 -17.69 -6.53
C GLN A 146 8.08 -16.74 -5.92
N SER A 147 8.13 -15.48 -6.39
CA SER A 147 9.06 -14.47 -5.89
C SER A 147 8.49 -13.08 -6.11
N LEU A 148 8.34 -12.33 -5.02
CA LEU A 148 7.91 -10.94 -5.03
C LEU A 148 8.45 -10.25 -3.79
N LYS A 149 9.25 -9.22 -4.01
CA LYS A 149 9.97 -8.48 -2.97
C LYS A 149 9.76 -6.99 -3.17
N ALA A 150 9.83 -6.24 -2.07
CA ALA A 150 9.92 -4.79 -2.13
C ALA A 150 11.11 -4.31 -1.31
N LYS A 151 11.99 -3.51 -1.92
CA LYS A 151 13.01 -2.73 -1.24
C LYS A 151 12.44 -1.35 -0.90
N TYR A 152 12.76 -0.82 0.28
CA TYR A 152 12.33 0.50 0.71
C TYR A 152 13.28 1.09 1.74
N ALA A 153 13.32 2.42 1.78
CA ALA A 153 13.77 3.21 2.90
C ALA A 153 12.84 4.43 3.06
N PHE A 154 12.79 5.00 4.25
CA PHE A 154 12.01 6.23 4.47
C PHE A 154 12.68 7.13 5.51
N LYS A 155 12.32 8.41 5.45
CA LYS A 155 12.76 9.44 6.39
C LYS A 155 11.61 10.40 6.66
N HIS A 156 11.32 10.65 7.93
CA HIS A 156 10.49 11.79 8.32
C HIS A 156 11.31 13.08 8.16
N ASN A 157 10.93 13.93 7.21
CA ASN A 157 11.51 15.26 7.04
C ASN A 157 11.03 16.22 8.14
N ALA A 158 9.83 15.97 8.65
CA ALA A 158 9.29 16.53 9.89
C ALA A 158 8.63 15.41 10.70
N ALA A 159 8.81 15.44 12.02
CA ALA A 159 8.17 14.47 12.91
C ALA A 159 6.64 14.55 12.76
N PRO A 160 5.94 13.43 12.53
CA PRO A 160 4.50 13.45 12.38
C PRO A 160 3.82 13.75 13.71
N THR A 161 2.69 14.45 13.66
CA THR A 161 1.79 14.68 14.79
C THR A 161 0.45 13.99 14.54
N GLY A 162 -0.39 13.88 15.57
CA GLY A 162 -1.71 13.27 15.43
C GLY A 162 -1.64 11.75 15.27
N GLN A 163 -2.36 11.20 14.30
CA GLN A 163 -2.53 9.75 14.10
C GLN A 163 -2.37 9.36 12.63
N GLY A 164 -1.73 8.22 12.38
CA GLY A 164 -1.56 7.67 11.05
C GLY A 164 -0.46 6.61 10.96
N GLN A 165 -0.22 6.11 9.75
CA GLN A 165 0.84 5.14 9.48
C GLN A 165 1.43 5.29 8.07
N LEU A 166 2.68 4.87 7.90
CA LEU A 166 3.26 4.49 6.60
C LEU A 166 3.03 2.99 6.45
N ALA A 167 2.39 2.55 5.37
CA ALA A 167 2.08 1.14 5.18
C ALA A 167 2.13 0.73 3.72
N PHE A 168 2.45 -0.53 3.47
CA PHE A 168 2.07 -1.18 2.22
C PHE A 168 0.57 -1.43 2.20
N ASP A 169 -0.02 -1.31 1.01
CA ASP A 169 -1.37 -1.75 0.66
C ASP A 169 -1.28 -2.62 -0.61
N ILE A 170 -1.74 -3.86 -0.53
CA ILE A 170 -1.59 -4.87 -1.58
C ILE A 170 -2.96 -5.44 -1.93
N TRP A 171 -3.36 -5.31 -3.19
CA TRP A 171 -4.65 -5.77 -3.66
C TRP A 171 -4.57 -7.12 -4.36
N LEU A 172 -5.49 -8.01 -3.99
CA LEU A 172 -5.69 -9.29 -4.65
C LEU A 172 -7.05 -9.33 -5.35
N GLN A 173 -7.09 -9.90 -6.55
CA GLN A 173 -8.31 -10.06 -7.36
C GLN A 173 -8.58 -11.52 -7.72
N SER A 174 -9.83 -11.87 -8.04
CA SER A 174 -10.19 -13.22 -8.48
C SER A 174 -9.92 -13.46 -9.96
N THR A 175 -9.63 -12.40 -10.72
CA THR A 175 -9.27 -12.43 -12.14
C THR A 175 -7.99 -11.60 -12.36
N PRO A 176 -7.20 -11.87 -13.41
CA PRO A 176 -6.03 -11.05 -13.75
C PRO A 176 -6.42 -9.69 -14.37
N ASP A 177 -7.69 -9.54 -14.76
CA ASP A 177 -8.19 -8.34 -15.42
C ASP A 177 -8.34 -7.18 -14.44
N GLN A 178 -7.93 -6.00 -14.89
CA GLN A 178 -8.18 -4.76 -14.17
C GLN A 178 -9.55 -4.22 -14.60
N GLY A 179 -10.50 -4.16 -13.67
CA GLY A 179 -11.82 -3.59 -13.92
C GLY A 179 -11.80 -2.06 -13.92
N HIS A 180 -12.72 -1.45 -14.67
CA HIS A 180 -13.04 -0.03 -14.56
C HIS A 180 -14.04 0.19 -13.42
N GLY A 181 -13.75 1.11 -12.51
CA GLY A 181 -14.58 1.42 -11.34
C GLY A 181 -14.27 0.49 -10.16
N PHE A 182 -13.95 1.09 -9.01
CA PHE A 182 -13.50 0.36 -7.83
C PHE A 182 -14.53 -0.68 -7.34
N THR A 183 -15.79 -0.28 -7.28
CA THR A 183 -16.89 -1.15 -6.81
C THR A 183 -17.24 -2.30 -7.76
N ALA A 184 -16.81 -2.21 -9.02
CA ALA A 184 -17.00 -3.24 -10.04
C ALA A 184 -15.79 -4.17 -10.20
N ALA A 185 -14.67 -3.87 -9.53
CA ALA A 185 -13.47 -4.70 -9.62
C ALA A 185 -13.65 -6.03 -8.88
N SER A 186 -12.93 -7.05 -9.35
CA SER A 186 -12.94 -8.42 -8.80
C SER A 186 -12.12 -8.57 -7.51
N ILE A 187 -12.15 -7.55 -6.65
CA ILE A 187 -11.36 -7.46 -5.43
C ILE A 187 -11.73 -8.61 -4.49
N THR A 188 -10.70 -9.19 -3.88
CA THR A 188 -10.84 -10.30 -2.94
C THR A 188 -10.19 -9.98 -1.61
N HIS A 189 -9.02 -9.36 -1.63
CA HIS A 189 -8.29 -9.01 -0.42
C HIS A 189 -7.62 -7.65 -0.55
N GLU A 190 -7.50 -7.02 0.61
CA GLU A 190 -6.58 -5.93 0.89
C GLU A 190 -5.62 -6.45 1.96
N ILE A 191 -4.33 -6.42 1.68
CA ILE A 191 -3.27 -6.84 2.60
C ILE A 191 -2.43 -5.63 2.95
N MET A 192 -2.47 -5.24 4.23
CA MET A 192 -1.71 -4.12 4.74
C MET A 192 -0.49 -4.54 5.56
N ILE A 193 0.61 -3.81 5.40
CA ILE A 193 1.84 -4.03 6.19
C ILE A 193 2.35 -2.66 6.66
N PRO A 194 2.01 -2.21 7.89
CA PRO A 194 2.54 -0.95 8.40
C PRO A 194 4.06 -1.06 8.61
N LEU A 195 4.78 -0.03 8.20
CA LEU A 195 6.23 0.12 8.34
C LEU A 195 6.58 1.15 9.41
N SER A 196 5.69 2.09 9.70
CA SER A 196 5.82 3.07 10.78
C SER A 196 4.43 3.53 11.18
N ASN A 197 4.22 3.84 12.45
CA ASN A 197 2.98 4.43 12.93
C ASN A 197 3.22 5.54 13.95
N TRP A 198 2.22 6.40 14.11
CA TRP A 198 2.23 7.49 15.10
C TRP A 198 0.85 7.68 15.73
N GLY A 199 0.83 8.26 16.92
CA GLY A 199 -0.40 8.42 17.71
C GLY A 199 -1.11 7.11 18.02
N ASN A 200 -0.34 6.02 18.13
CA ASN A 200 -0.78 4.64 18.31
C ASN A 200 -1.59 4.02 17.15
N TYR A 201 -1.89 4.75 16.08
CA TYR A 201 -2.74 4.25 14.99
C TYR A 201 -2.22 2.91 14.45
N GLY A 202 -3.10 1.92 14.35
CA GLY A 202 -2.75 0.58 13.84
C GLY A 202 -1.76 -0.23 14.70
N GLY A 203 -1.33 0.28 15.86
CA GLY A 203 -0.36 -0.37 16.75
C GLY A 203 -0.91 -1.61 17.46
N HIS A 204 -0.02 -2.56 17.76
CA HIS A 204 -0.38 -3.79 18.46
C HIS A 204 -0.53 -3.56 19.97
N ASN A 205 -1.66 -4.00 20.55
CA ASN A 205 -1.91 -4.03 22.00
C ASN A 205 -1.66 -2.70 22.75
N VAL A 206 -1.96 -1.57 22.10
CA VAL A 206 -1.88 -0.23 22.70
C VAL A 206 -3.23 0.49 22.64
N PRO A 207 -3.56 1.36 23.60
CA PRO A 207 -4.76 2.20 23.53
C PRO A 207 -4.79 3.07 22.26
N GLY A 208 -5.91 3.06 21.55
CA GLY A 208 -6.03 3.74 20.24
C GLY A 208 -5.34 3.02 19.08
N GLY A 209 -4.82 1.81 19.33
CA GLY A 209 -4.23 0.94 18.32
C GLY A 209 -5.23 0.19 17.47
N ARG A 210 -4.74 -0.86 16.82
CA ARG A 210 -5.57 -1.72 15.97
C ARG A 210 -6.63 -2.44 16.81
N ASN A 211 -7.82 -2.63 16.24
CA ASN A 211 -8.93 -3.28 16.92
C ASN A 211 -8.50 -4.66 17.47
N PRO A 212 -8.52 -4.88 18.80
CA PRO A 212 -8.08 -6.15 19.39
C PRO A 212 -8.97 -7.32 18.98
N GLY A 213 -10.25 -7.08 18.66
CA GLY A 213 -11.14 -8.12 18.13
C GLY A 213 -10.75 -8.64 16.75
N TRP A 214 -9.89 -7.92 16.02
CA TRP A 214 -9.35 -8.37 14.73
C TRP A 214 -8.05 -9.16 14.88
N PHE A 215 -7.41 -9.14 16.05
CA PHE A 215 -6.20 -9.93 16.27
C PHE A 215 -6.51 -11.42 16.06
N ASP A 216 -5.65 -12.11 15.32
CA ASP A 216 -5.76 -13.56 15.10
C ASP A 216 -4.65 -14.30 15.83
N HIS A 217 -3.40 -13.98 15.52
CA HIS A 217 -2.22 -14.64 16.08
C HIS A 217 -0.95 -13.85 15.79
N THR A 218 0.16 -14.34 16.34
CA THR A 218 1.51 -13.92 15.95
C THR A 218 2.11 -14.99 15.03
N ALA A 219 2.76 -14.58 13.95
CA ALA A 219 3.41 -15.47 12.98
C ALA A 219 4.84 -15.01 12.68
N THR A 220 5.73 -15.95 12.36
CA THR A 220 7.04 -15.62 11.77
C THR A 220 7.00 -15.94 10.28
N ILE A 221 7.18 -14.91 9.45
CA ILE A 221 7.05 -14.98 8.00
C ILE A 221 8.29 -14.34 7.39
N GLY A 222 9.00 -15.04 6.51
CA GLY A 222 10.26 -14.53 5.94
C GLY A 222 11.31 -14.14 7.00
N GLY A 223 11.33 -14.84 8.15
CA GLY A 223 12.25 -14.55 9.25
C GLY A 223 11.88 -13.35 10.13
N LYS A 224 10.77 -12.64 9.86
CA LYS A 224 10.28 -11.53 10.69
C LYS A 224 9.00 -11.93 11.43
N THR A 225 8.84 -11.46 12.66
CA THR A 225 7.63 -11.68 13.46
C THR A 225 6.59 -10.60 13.15
N TYR A 226 5.35 -11.02 12.93
CA TYR A 226 4.19 -10.16 12.69
C TYR A 226 3.05 -10.52 13.64
N HIS A 227 2.36 -9.49 14.13
CA HIS A 227 1.04 -9.60 14.74
C HIS A 227 -0.01 -9.51 13.62
N VAL A 228 -0.70 -10.62 13.38
CA VAL A 228 -1.64 -10.77 12.27
C VAL A 228 -3.04 -10.39 12.72
N TYR A 229 -3.65 -9.47 11.99
CA TYR A 229 -5.01 -9.00 12.18
C TYR A 229 -5.84 -9.31 10.94
N ALA A 230 -7.07 -9.75 11.13
CA ALA A 230 -8.04 -9.94 10.05
C ALA A 230 -9.40 -9.37 10.48
N THR A 231 -10.08 -8.66 9.59
CA THR A 231 -11.40 -8.08 9.88
C THR A 231 -12.45 -9.17 9.95
N LYS A 232 -12.82 -9.57 11.17
CA LYS A 232 -13.76 -10.66 11.41
C LYS A 232 -15.11 -10.12 11.89
N GLY A 233 -16.16 -10.88 11.59
CA GLY A 233 -17.46 -10.71 12.22
C GLY A 233 -17.42 -11.02 13.72
N SER A 234 -18.51 -10.74 14.42
CA SER A 234 -18.67 -11.06 15.86
C SER A 234 -18.60 -12.56 16.18
N ASP A 235 -18.82 -13.42 15.18
CA ASP A 235 -18.67 -14.88 15.24
C ASP A 235 -17.24 -15.36 14.95
N GLY A 236 -16.34 -14.44 14.60
CA GLY A 236 -14.94 -14.73 14.29
C GLY A 236 -14.69 -15.23 12.87
N CYS A 237 -15.69 -15.28 11.98
CA CYS A 237 -15.45 -15.61 10.57
C CYS A 237 -14.89 -14.40 9.81
N LEU A 238 -14.02 -14.67 8.84
CA LEU A 238 -13.44 -13.70 7.92
C LEU A 238 -14.21 -13.74 6.59
N ARG A 239 -14.95 -12.67 6.29
CA ARG A 239 -15.87 -12.59 5.14
C ARG A 239 -15.45 -11.51 4.14
N TYR A 240 -16.05 -11.57 2.96
CA TYR A 240 -15.94 -10.53 1.92
C TYR A 240 -16.93 -9.39 2.17
N ASP A 241 -16.83 -8.76 3.34
CA ASP A 241 -17.75 -7.73 3.83
C ASP A 241 -17.03 -6.47 4.36
N PHE A 242 -15.70 -6.40 4.21
CA PHE A 242 -14.99 -5.14 4.41
C PHE A 242 -15.15 -4.23 3.19
N GLY A 243 -15.39 -2.94 3.44
CA GLY A 243 -15.68 -1.95 2.40
C GLY A 243 -17.01 -2.21 1.68
N GLY A 244 -17.07 -1.86 0.40
CA GLY A 244 -18.28 -2.04 -0.41
C GLY A 244 -17.96 -2.28 -1.88
N LEU A 245 -18.49 -3.37 -2.43
CA LEU A 245 -18.49 -3.73 -3.85
C LEU A 245 -19.93 -3.94 -4.32
N ASN A 246 -20.16 -3.83 -5.62
CA ASN A 246 -21.50 -3.92 -6.21
C ASN A 246 -22.00 -5.37 -6.44
N GLY A 247 -21.25 -6.39 -5.99
CA GLY A 247 -21.64 -7.79 -6.15
C GLY A 247 -21.26 -8.42 -7.50
N ALA A 248 -20.66 -7.70 -8.46
CA ALA A 248 -20.38 -8.19 -9.81
C ALA A 248 -19.54 -9.49 -9.87
N HIS A 249 -18.80 -9.81 -8.80
CA HIS A 249 -17.98 -11.02 -8.67
C HIS A 249 -18.43 -11.92 -7.51
N GLY A 250 -19.71 -11.85 -7.13
CA GLY A 250 -20.28 -12.64 -6.03
C GLY A 250 -19.79 -12.20 -4.65
N LYS A 251 -19.28 -10.97 -4.53
CA LYS A 251 -18.71 -10.40 -3.30
C LYS A 251 -19.25 -9.00 -3.06
N SER A 252 -19.67 -8.74 -1.83
CA SER A 252 -20.13 -7.44 -1.35
C SER A 252 -19.01 -6.53 -0.85
N GLY A 253 -17.80 -7.07 -0.71
CA GLY A 253 -16.63 -6.42 -0.14
C GLY A 253 -15.39 -7.28 -0.36
N TRP A 254 -14.33 -7.03 0.40
CA TRP A 254 -13.11 -7.83 0.40
C TRP A 254 -12.76 -8.31 1.81
N LYS A 255 -11.77 -9.19 1.92
CA LYS A 255 -11.16 -9.58 3.19
C LYS A 255 -10.00 -8.64 3.48
N MET A 256 -10.04 -7.93 4.60
CA MET A 256 -8.94 -7.04 5.01
C MET A 256 -8.05 -7.73 6.05
N ILE A 257 -6.75 -7.81 5.75
CA ILE A 257 -5.76 -8.50 6.58
C ILE A 257 -4.57 -7.56 6.78
N ALA A 258 -4.10 -7.40 8.01
CA ALA A 258 -2.92 -6.61 8.31
C ALA A 258 -1.85 -7.45 9.01
N PHE A 259 -0.61 -7.31 8.56
CA PHE A 259 0.58 -7.91 9.14
C PHE A 259 1.39 -6.82 9.84
N VAL A 260 1.12 -6.57 11.12
CA VAL A 260 1.84 -5.54 11.89
C VAL A 260 3.18 -6.11 12.35
N PRO A 261 4.34 -5.57 11.91
CA PRO A 261 5.64 -6.03 12.39
C PRO A 261 5.72 -5.94 13.92
N ALA A 262 6.38 -6.91 14.56
CA ALA A 262 6.58 -6.90 16.01
C ALA A 262 7.49 -5.75 16.49
N VAL A 263 8.29 -5.19 15.58
CA VAL A 263 9.13 -4.02 15.81
C VAL A 263 8.73 -2.92 14.84
N LEU A 264 8.31 -1.78 15.37
CA LEU A 264 8.00 -0.57 14.62
C LEU A 264 8.79 0.62 15.19
N PRO A 265 9.27 1.55 14.35
CA PRO A 265 9.27 1.49 12.89
C PRO A 265 10.10 0.30 12.35
N ALA A 266 9.67 -0.26 11.22
CA ALA A 266 10.39 -1.31 10.53
C ALA A 266 11.67 -0.74 9.92
N ASP A 267 12.79 -1.45 10.10
CA ASP A 267 14.07 -1.05 9.52
C ASP A 267 13.97 -0.99 7.99
N PRO A 268 14.62 0.02 7.35
CA PRO A 268 14.81 0.03 5.91
C PRO A 268 15.42 -1.28 5.39
N GLY A 269 15.01 -1.70 4.21
CA GLY A 269 15.52 -2.91 3.58
C GLY A 269 14.53 -3.51 2.60
N GLU A 270 14.65 -4.82 2.44
CA GLU A 270 13.80 -5.65 1.59
C GLU A 270 12.80 -6.45 2.46
N ILE A 271 11.55 -6.50 1.98
CA ILE A 271 10.48 -7.35 2.51
C ILE A 271 10.08 -8.39 1.46
N ASP A 272 9.94 -9.65 1.89
CA ASP A 272 9.44 -10.75 1.06
C ASP A 272 7.91 -10.74 1.06
N LEU A 273 7.34 -10.07 0.06
CA LEU A 273 5.89 -9.94 -0.10
C LEU A 273 5.26 -11.27 -0.51
N ALA A 274 5.95 -12.10 -1.30
CA ALA A 274 5.47 -13.41 -1.68
C ALA A 274 5.24 -14.31 -0.45
N ALA A 275 6.16 -14.31 0.51
CA ALA A 275 6.00 -15.07 1.76
C ALA A 275 4.74 -14.65 2.53
N ILE A 276 4.47 -13.35 2.64
CA ILE A 276 3.28 -12.81 3.33
C ILE A 276 1.99 -13.14 2.58
N ILE A 277 1.97 -12.92 1.26
CA ILE A 277 0.80 -13.21 0.42
C ILE A 277 0.48 -14.71 0.45
N ASN A 278 1.48 -15.56 0.25
CA ASN A 278 1.29 -17.02 0.28
C ASN A 278 0.86 -17.52 1.67
N TYR A 279 1.30 -16.87 2.75
CA TYR A 279 0.87 -17.19 4.10
C TYR A 279 -0.65 -17.13 4.24
N VAL A 280 -1.32 -16.15 3.62
CA VAL A 280 -2.79 -16.03 3.65
C VAL A 280 -3.48 -17.29 3.14
N ALA A 281 -2.99 -17.93 2.07
CA ALA A 281 -3.59 -19.14 1.52
C ALA A 281 -3.42 -20.39 2.41
N THR A 282 -2.55 -20.34 3.42
CA THR A 282 -2.36 -21.43 4.40
C THR A 282 -3.35 -21.37 5.57
N ARG A 283 -4.12 -20.28 5.68
CA ARG A 283 -4.98 -20.00 6.83
C ARG A 283 -6.43 -20.37 6.57
N THR A 284 -7.08 -20.79 7.65
CA THR A 284 -8.52 -21.02 7.76
C THR A 284 -9.01 -20.25 8.98
N ASP A 285 -10.17 -19.63 8.89
CA ASP A 285 -10.79 -18.95 10.02
C ASP A 285 -11.50 -19.93 10.98
N ARG A 286 -12.14 -19.40 12.03
CA ARG A 286 -12.86 -20.20 13.02
C ARG A 286 -14.06 -20.97 12.44
N CYS A 287 -14.54 -20.56 11.27
CA CYS A 287 -15.73 -21.08 10.62
C CYS A 287 -15.39 -22.13 9.56
N GLY A 288 -14.11 -22.48 9.41
CA GLY A 288 -13.65 -23.46 8.43
C GLY A 288 -13.42 -22.86 7.05
N GLU A 289 -13.57 -21.54 6.87
CA GLU A 289 -13.37 -20.87 5.60
C GLU A 289 -11.91 -20.50 5.41
N ARG A 290 -11.36 -20.83 4.23
CA ARG A 290 -9.98 -20.44 3.88
C ARG A 290 -9.90 -18.92 3.79
N TRP A 291 -8.80 -18.34 4.27
CA TRP A 291 -8.59 -16.90 4.14
C TRP A 291 -8.51 -16.52 2.66
N ALA A 292 -7.63 -17.17 1.91
CA ALA A 292 -7.57 -17.13 0.45
C ALA A 292 -7.68 -18.55 -0.16
N LEU A 293 -8.19 -18.63 -1.39
CA LEU A 293 -8.32 -19.89 -2.13
C LEU A 293 -6.97 -20.38 -2.69
N GLY A 294 -5.99 -19.48 -2.81
CA GLY A 294 -4.66 -19.76 -3.36
C GLY A 294 -4.63 -19.74 -4.89
N ARG A 295 -5.58 -19.04 -5.52
CA ARG A 295 -5.67 -18.86 -6.98
C ARG A 295 -5.97 -17.41 -7.39
N GLU A 296 -6.02 -16.52 -6.40
CA GLU A 296 -6.14 -15.08 -6.56
C GLU A 296 -4.90 -14.52 -7.27
N TYR A 297 -5.05 -13.30 -7.79
CA TYR A 297 -4.01 -12.56 -8.50
C TYR A 297 -3.59 -11.35 -7.68
N VAL A 298 -2.31 -11.21 -7.38
CA VAL A 298 -1.74 -9.97 -6.84
C VAL A 298 -1.72 -8.95 -7.97
N THR A 299 -2.48 -7.87 -7.86
CA THR A 299 -2.65 -6.92 -8.97
C THR A 299 -1.95 -5.60 -8.74
N SER A 300 -1.82 -5.15 -7.49
CA SER A 300 -1.07 -3.94 -7.16
C SER A 300 -0.33 -4.04 -5.83
N ILE A 301 0.78 -3.32 -5.75
CA ILE A 301 1.53 -3.04 -4.53
C ILE A 301 1.64 -1.53 -4.42
N GLU A 302 1.13 -0.99 -3.34
CA GLU A 302 1.20 0.42 -3.00
C GLU A 302 2.02 0.60 -1.72
N LEU A 303 2.77 1.69 -1.62
CA LEU A 303 3.41 2.13 -0.38
C LEU A 303 3.09 3.61 -0.18
N GLY A 304 2.40 3.91 0.92
CA GLY A 304 1.84 5.24 1.15
C GLY A 304 1.56 5.53 2.61
N VAL A 305 1.04 6.73 2.85
CA VAL A 305 0.68 7.22 4.18
C VAL A 305 -0.82 7.20 4.34
N GLU A 306 -1.33 6.61 5.43
CA GLU A 306 -2.71 6.81 5.88
C GLU A 306 -2.72 7.85 7.00
N PRO A 307 -2.94 9.15 6.71
CA PRO A 307 -3.12 10.13 7.77
C PRO A 307 -4.57 10.07 8.27
N VAL A 308 -4.74 10.08 9.59
CA VAL A 308 -6.06 10.23 10.24
C VAL A 308 -6.26 11.69 10.63
N VAL A 309 -5.31 12.25 11.38
CA VAL A 309 -5.26 13.66 11.80
C VAL A 309 -3.81 14.10 12.01
N GLY A 310 -3.58 15.41 12.02
CA GLY A 310 -2.26 15.99 12.34
C GLY A 310 -1.45 16.34 11.10
N THR A 311 -0.17 16.60 11.31
CA THR A 311 0.78 17.03 10.27
C THR A 311 1.87 16.00 10.07
N GLY A 312 2.51 16.03 8.90
CA GLY A 312 3.74 15.30 8.69
C GLY A 312 4.34 15.54 7.31
N ASP A 313 5.57 15.06 7.16
CA ASP A 313 6.35 15.18 5.94
C ASP A 313 7.32 13.99 5.88
N ILE A 314 7.14 13.14 4.87
CA ILE A 314 7.91 11.90 4.73
C ILE A 314 8.40 11.75 3.30
N THR A 315 9.67 11.37 3.16
CA THR A 315 10.25 10.90 1.90
C THR A 315 10.43 9.40 1.98
N VAL A 316 9.87 8.67 1.02
CA VAL A 316 10.20 7.27 0.75
C VAL A 316 11.17 7.25 -0.41
N TYR A 317 12.25 6.49 -0.28
CA TYR A 317 13.33 6.41 -1.25
C TYR A 317 13.88 5.00 -1.31
N ASP A 318 14.72 4.74 -2.30
CA ASP A 318 15.25 3.39 -2.55
C ASP A 318 14.12 2.35 -2.74
N PHE A 319 12.97 2.81 -3.26
CA PHE A 319 11.77 1.99 -3.39
C PHE A 319 11.82 1.20 -4.69
N LYS A 320 11.67 -0.12 -4.60
CA LYS A 320 11.66 -1.00 -5.76
C LYS A 320 10.84 -2.25 -5.48
N VAL A 321 9.92 -2.58 -6.37
CA VAL A 321 9.30 -3.90 -6.43
C VAL A 321 10.05 -4.75 -7.45
N SER A 322 10.35 -6.00 -7.09
CA SER A 322 11.04 -6.96 -7.95
C SER A 322 10.48 -8.37 -7.73
N GLY A 323 10.60 -9.22 -8.76
CA GLY A 323 10.05 -10.58 -8.71
C GLY A 323 10.26 -11.33 -10.01
N ALA A 324 9.82 -12.60 -10.01
CA ALA A 324 9.78 -13.45 -11.19
C ALA A 324 8.32 -13.78 -11.54
N ARG A 325 8.05 -13.95 -12.83
CA ARG A 325 6.76 -14.47 -13.33
C ARG A 325 6.72 -15.98 -13.23
#